data_AF-A0A0P6VP89-F1
#
_entry.id   AF-A0A0P6VP89-F1
#
_cell.length_a   1.000
_cell.length_b   1.000
_cell.length_c   1.000
_cell.angle_alpha   90.00
_cell.angle_beta   90.00
_cell.angle_gamma   90.00
#
_symmetry.space_group_name_H-M   'P 1'
#
loop_
_entity.id
_entity.type
_entity.pdbx_description
1 polymer ?
#
loop_
_entity_poly.entity_id
_entity_poly.type
_entity_poly.pdbx_seq_one_letter_code
_entity_poly.pdbx_strand_id
1 'polypeptide(L)'
;YLGETLLDDYPGQKCVLRPRAVFGPSDTVLFPRVIAAARKGALPRFVGQTQPVIGDLIYIDTLCDYLYRAAAITRGNSTVSLGPNTARGRKTHFCPG
;
A
#
# COMPACT_ATOMS: atom_id res chain seq x y z
N TYR A 1 1.75 -11.45 -9.68
CA TYR A 1 1.06 -11.11 -10.94
C TYR A 1 0.01 -12.14 -11.33
N LEU A 2 0.21 -13.45 -11.11
CA LEU A 2 -0.78 -14.49 -11.49
C LEU A 2 -2.23 -14.20 -11.04
N GLY A 3 -2.44 -13.72 -9.81
CA GLY A 3 -3.79 -13.38 -9.33
C GLY A 3 -4.41 -12.15 -9.98
N GLU A 4 -3.60 -11.24 -10.54
CA GLU A 4 -4.09 -10.07 -11.26
C GLU A 4 -4.45 -10.43 -12.71
N THR A 5 -3.70 -11.35 -13.32
CA THR A 5 -4.01 -11.88 -14.65
C THR A 5 -5.37 -12.58 -14.70
N LEU A 6 -5.80 -13.22 -13.60
CA LEU A 6 -7.15 -13.79 -13.50
C LEU A 6 -8.27 -12.74 -13.59
N LEU A 7 -7.97 -11.47 -13.30
CA LEU A 7 -8.95 -10.41 -13.44
C LEU A 7 -9.14 -9.99 -14.89
N ASP A 8 -8.20 -10.30 -15.81
CA ASP A 8 -8.25 -9.87 -17.20
C ASP A 8 -9.54 -10.31 -17.90
N ASP A 9 -9.95 -11.56 -17.65
CA ASP A 9 -11.16 -12.16 -18.22
C ASP A 9 -12.44 -11.87 -17.41
N TYR A 10 -12.36 -11.11 -16.31
CA TYR A 10 -13.53 -10.79 -15.49
C TYR A 10 -14.40 -9.70 -16.17
N PRO A 11 -15.66 -9.99 -16.53
CA PRO A 11 -16.51 -9.07 -17.29
C PRO A 11 -17.10 -7.93 -16.45
N GLY A 12 -16.97 -8.01 -15.12
CA GLY A 12 -17.48 -6.99 -14.20
C GLY A 12 -16.47 -5.87 -13.92
N GLN A 13 -16.91 -4.89 -13.14
CA GLN A 13 -16.04 -3.82 -12.67
C GLN A 13 -15.01 -4.36 -11.69
N LYS A 14 -13.74 -4.01 -11.89
CA LYS A 14 -12.62 -4.45 -11.07
C LYS A 14 -11.73 -3.28 -10.66
N CYS A 15 -11.18 -3.37 -9.46
CA CYS A 15 -10.17 -2.44 -8.95
C CYS A 15 -9.08 -3.26 -8.24
N VAL A 16 -7.82 -3.01 -8.60
CA VAL A 16 -6.66 -3.65 -7.98
C VAL A 16 -5.93 -2.62 -7.14
N LEU A 17 -5.83 -2.89 -5.84
CA LEU A 17 -5.12 -2.05 -4.87
C LEU A 17 -3.92 -2.82 -4.34
N ARG A 18 -2.76 -2.16 -4.25
CA ARG A 18 -1.49 -2.77 -3.83
C ARG A 18 -0.91 -2.10 -2.59
N PRO A 19 -1.58 -2.23 -1.42
CA PRO A 19 -1.03 -1.68 -0.19
C PRO A 19 0.26 -2.42 0.20
N ARG A 20 1.22 -1.69 0.75
CA ARG A 20 2.46 -2.24 1.32
C ARG A 20 2.51 -1.96 2.82
N ALA A 21 3.11 -2.91 3.54
CA ALA A 21 3.36 -2.84 4.98
C ALA A 21 2.16 -2.29 5.78
N VAL A 22 1.02 -2.99 5.66
CA VAL A 22 -0.17 -2.69 6.43
C VAL A 22 0.10 -3.01 7.91
N PHE A 23 -0.24 -2.09 8.79
CA PHE A 23 -0.12 -2.28 10.24
C PHE A 23 -1.35 -1.79 10.98
N GLY A 24 -1.55 -2.30 12.19
CA GLY A 24 -2.65 -1.88 13.03
C GLY A 24 -2.75 -2.67 14.32
N PRO A 25 -3.83 -2.48 15.09
CA PRO A 25 -4.15 -3.32 16.23
C PRO A 25 -4.16 -4.78 15.80
N SER A 26 -3.58 -5.65 16.63
CA SER A 26 -3.43 -7.09 16.33
C SER A 26 -2.46 -7.42 15.18
N ASP A 27 -1.59 -6.49 14.75
CA ASP A 27 -0.46 -6.84 13.88
C ASP A 27 0.42 -7.90 14.57
N THR A 28 0.64 -9.01 13.88
CA THR A 28 1.47 -10.14 14.33
C THR A 28 2.76 -10.28 13.52
N VAL A 29 2.94 -9.45 12.49
CA VAL A 29 3.97 -9.65 11.46
C VAL A 29 4.90 -8.45 11.33
N LEU A 30 4.41 -7.24 11.03
CA LEU A 30 5.28 -6.14 10.62
C LEU A 30 6.06 -5.57 11.82
N PHE A 31 5.38 -4.82 12.69
CA PHE A 31 6.02 -4.15 13.82
C PHE A 31 6.57 -5.11 14.87
N PRO A 32 5.89 -6.23 15.22
CA PRO A 32 6.46 -7.18 16.16
C PRO A 32 7.83 -7.70 15.74
N ARG A 33 8.03 -7.99 14.45
CA ARG A 33 9.32 -8.47 13.92
C ARG A 33 10.38 -7.37 13.92
N VAL A 34 10.01 -6.15 13.51
CA VAL A 34 10.93 -4.99 13.53
C VAL A 34 11.38 -4.68 14.96
N ILE A 35 10.46 -4.66 15.93
CA ILE A 35 10.77 -4.42 17.34
C ILE A 35 11.64 -5.55 17.90
N ALA A 36 11.34 -6.81 17.57
CA ALA A 36 12.16 -7.94 18.01
C ALA A 36 13.59 -7.86 17.46
N ALA A 37 13.77 -7.47 16.20
CA ALA A 37 15.09 -7.23 15.61
C ALA A 37 15.82 -6.06 16.28
N ALA A 38 15.10 -4.96 16.57
CA ALA A 38 15.64 -3.80 17.29
C ALA A 38 16.17 -4.18 18.68
N ARG A 39 15.38 -4.95 19.44
CA ARG A 39 15.76 -5.45 20.77
C ARG A 39 16.99 -6.35 20.74
N LYS A 40 17.21 -7.07 19.63
CA LYS A 40 18.39 -7.92 19.41
C LYS A 40 19.59 -7.16 18.83
N GLY A 41 19.47 -5.85 18.58
CA GLY A 41 20.51 -5.07 17.89
C GLY A 41 20.74 -5.49 16.44
N ALA A 42 19.79 -6.21 15.83
CA ALA A 42 19.91 -6.82 14.51
C ALA A 42 19.24 -6.01 13.40
N LEU A 43 18.87 -4.75 13.66
CA LEU A 43 18.31 -3.90 12.62
C LEU A 43 19.38 -3.54 11.57
N PRO A 44 19.05 -3.61 10.27
CA PRO A 44 19.95 -3.15 9.22
C PRO A 44 20.33 -1.69 9.44
N ARG A 45 21.64 -1.41 9.43
CA ARG A 45 22.14 -0.04 9.39
C ARG A 45 22.28 0.40 7.95
N PHE A 46 21.42 1.31 7.51
CA PHE A 46 21.52 1.89 6.17
C PHE A 46 22.68 2.90 6.14
N VAL A 47 23.76 2.57 5.44
CA VAL A 47 24.94 3.42 5.24
C VAL A 47 25.21 3.63 3.76
N GLY A 48 25.82 4.76 3.39
CA GLY A 48 26.26 5.03 2.01
C GLY A 48 25.14 5.32 1.01
N GLN A 49 23.92 5.61 1.47
CA GLN A 49 22.81 5.98 0.58
C GLN A 49 22.94 7.46 0.18
N THR A 50 22.88 7.74 -1.13
CA THR A 50 22.81 9.11 -1.66
C THR A 50 21.41 9.72 -1.51
N GLN A 51 20.40 8.89 -1.23
CA GLN A 51 19.01 9.28 -1.08
C GLN A 51 18.46 8.77 0.26
N PRO A 52 17.48 9.47 0.87
CA PRO A 52 16.81 8.97 2.07
C PRO A 52 16.17 7.60 1.83
N VAL A 53 16.29 6.70 2.81
CA VAL A 53 15.56 5.43 2.80
C VAL A 53 14.08 5.73 3.03
N ILE A 54 13.25 5.46 2.04
CA ILE A 54 11.79 5.65 2.10
C ILE A 54 11.14 4.30 2.41
N GLY A 55 10.32 4.28 3.46
CA GLY A 55 9.45 3.15 3.78
C GLY A 55 7.99 3.51 3.55
N ASP A 56 7.27 2.65 2.84
CA ASP A 56 5.82 2.76 2.70
C ASP A 56 5.15 1.97 3.82
N LEU A 57 4.38 2.65 4.67
CA LEU A 57 3.53 2.03 5.69
C LEU A 57 2.12 2.60 5.56
N ILE A 58 1.12 1.75 5.79
CA ILE A 58 -0.29 2.17 5.82
C ILE A 58 -0.99 1.58 7.05
N TYR A 59 -1.73 2.43 7.76
CA TYR A 59 -2.53 2.00 8.90
C TYR A 59 -3.82 1.34 8.42
N ILE A 60 -4.26 0.28 9.11
CA ILE A 60 -5.40 -0.54 8.70
C ILE A 60 -6.68 0.27 8.50
N ASP A 61 -6.99 1.22 9.39
CA ASP A 61 -8.22 2.02 9.26
C ASP A 61 -8.16 2.95 8.03
N THR A 62 -6.98 3.50 7.73
CA THR A 62 -6.78 4.30 6.51
C THR A 62 -6.94 3.46 5.25
N LEU A 63 -6.45 2.21 5.28
CA LEU A 63 -6.65 1.28 4.17
C LEU A 63 -8.14 0.97 3.99
N CYS A 64 -8.88 0.71 5.08
CA CYS A 64 -10.32 0.48 5.03
C CYS A 64 -11.08 1.65 4.39
N ASP A 65 -10.73 2.89 4.76
CA ASP A 65 -11.31 4.09 4.16
C ASP A 65 -11.04 4.19 2.66
N TYR A 66 -9.83 3.84 2.23
CA TYR A 66 -9.48 3.83 0.81
C TYR A 66 -10.20 2.72 0.04
N LEU A 67 -10.34 1.53 0.63
CA LEU A 67 -11.11 0.44 0.05
C LEU A 67 -12.58 0.85 -0.13
N TYR A 68 -13.18 1.46 0.89
CA TYR A 68 -14.55 1.94 0.84
C TYR A 68 -14.75 2.98 -0.26
N ARG A 69 -13.85 3.96 -0.35
CA ARG A 69 -13.90 4.99 -1.41
C ARG A 69 -13.70 4.39 -2.80
N ALA A 70 -12.76 3.45 -2.96
CA ALA A 70 -12.52 2.79 -4.24
C ALA A 70 -13.76 2.01 -4.70
N ALA A 71 -14.43 1.31 -3.80
CA ALA A 71 -15.68 0.61 -4.10
C ALA A 71 -16.84 1.58 -4.40
N ALA A 72 -16.89 2.74 -3.73
CA ALA A 72 -17.95 3.72 -3.91
C ALA A 72 -17.78 4.59 -5.18
N ILE A 73 -16.54 4.82 -5.64
CA ILE A 73 -16.22 5.71 -6.78
C ILE A 73 -16.45 5.03 -8.14
N THR A 74 -16.81 3.74 -8.17
CA THR A 74 -16.88 2.91 -9.38
C THR A 74 -17.68 3.56 -10.54
N ARG A 75 -16.96 4.27 -11.41
CA ARG A 75 -17.30 4.64 -12.79
C ARG A 75 -16.12 4.23 -13.67
N GLY A 76 -16.18 3.01 -14.21
CA GLY A 76 -15.24 2.52 -15.23
C GLY A 76 -13.89 2.01 -14.70
N ASN A 77 -13.44 0.89 -15.28
CA ASN A 77 -12.21 0.17 -14.93
C ASN A 77 -11.00 1.12 -14.76
N SER A 78 -10.50 1.24 -13.53
CA SER A 78 -9.30 2.03 -13.22
C SER A 78 -8.42 1.32 -12.20
N THR A 79 -7.13 1.20 -12.54
CA THR A 79 -6.10 0.66 -11.65
C THR A 79 -5.58 1.81 -10.77
N VAL A 80 -5.81 1.75 -9.47
CA VAL A 80 -5.37 2.79 -8.53
C VAL A 80 -4.13 2.32 -7.77
N SER A 81 -2.97 2.89 -8.10
CA SER A 81 -1.74 2.69 -7.33
C SER A 81 -1.71 3.68 -6.15
N LEU A 82 -1.94 3.17 -4.94
CA LEU A 82 -1.78 3.94 -3.71
C LEU A 82 -0.29 4.10 -3.40
N GLY A 83 0.26 5.26 -3.74
CA GLY A 83 1.62 5.67 -3.35
C GLY A 83 1.71 6.09 -1.87
N PRO A 84 2.94 6.37 -1.36
CA PRO A 84 3.17 6.75 0.03
C PRO A 84 2.27 7.90 0.45
N ASN A 85 1.67 7.76 1.64
CA ASN A 85 0.72 8.68 2.24
C ASN A 85 1.35 10.07 2.44
N THR A 86 1.35 10.89 1.39
CA THR A 86 1.65 12.32 1.48
C THR A 86 0.38 12.99 1.96
N ALA A 87 0.30 13.23 3.27
CA ALA A 87 -0.65 14.16 3.86
C ALA A 87 -0.40 15.57 3.30
N ARG A 88 -0.89 15.85 2.09
CA ARG A 88 -1.12 17.18 1.53
C ARG A 88 -1.81 17.08 0.17
N GLY A 89 -2.99 17.69 0.08
CA GLY A 89 -3.61 18.23 -1.14
C GLY A 89 -3.41 17.48 -2.46
N ARG A 90 -4.44 16.72 -2.86
CA ARG A 90 -5.00 16.69 -4.22
C ARG A 90 -3.97 16.59 -5.37
N LYS A 91 -3.66 15.36 -5.83
CA LYS A 91 -3.57 14.99 -7.26
C LYS A 91 -3.78 13.48 -7.44
N THR A 92 -4.97 13.08 -7.86
CA THR A 92 -5.20 11.79 -8.52
C THR A 92 -4.53 11.87 -9.89
N HIS A 93 -3.35 11.27 -10.05
CA HIS A 93 -2.75 11.13 -11.37
C HIS A 93 -3.49 10.02 -12.12
N PHE A 94 -4.20 10.42 -13.17
CA PHE A 94 -4.84 9.55 -14.15
C PHE A 94 -3.85 9.33 -15.29
N CYS A 95 -3.41 8.09 -15.51
CA CYS A 95 -2.70 7.70 -16.72
C CYS A 95 -3.72 7.03 -17.65
N PRO A 96 -4.07 7.63 -18.80
CA PRO A 96 -4.77 6.90 -19.84
C PRO A 96 -3.77 5.95 -20.52
N GLY A 97 -4.21 4.73 -20.81
CA GLY A 97 -3.58 3.87 -21.80
C GLY A 97 -3.96 4.31 -23.21
#